data_AF-A0A3A3A0F7-F1
#
_entry.id   AF-A0A3A3A0F7-F1
#
_cell.length_a   1.000
_cell.length_b   1.000
_cell.length_c   1.000
_cell.angle_alpha   90.00
_cell.angle_beta   90.00
_cell.angle_gamma   90.00
#
_symmetry.space_group_name_H-M   'P 1'
#
loop_
_entity.id
_entity.type
_entity.pdbx_description
1 polymer ?
#
loop_
_entity_poly.entity_id
_entity_poly.type
_entity_poly.pdbx_seq_one_letter_code
_entity_poly.pdbx_strand_id
1 'polypeptide(L)'
;MAIGLVTTLPLVAVMMVVMKDMEKIMNAQMPAVELLYEATGSRSATIALTVLLIIIYASNLPPQWVTGGRLSWAFARDKGIPYADFFAQVDERLKFPLRTTLATGIFCALYGLIYLASTTAFNSIITSAIFLLNLSYAIPQVIVAMRGRNKCLPIRPLNLGSWGYICNVFAPLWICVMAVLVCFPPSLPVSVGSMNYTAPILLGLYLVILAFWYTIGKRFDGPQVDWDFLNLHNKE
;
A
#
# COMPACT_ATOMS: atom_id res chain seq x y z
N MET A 1 7.90 -6.43 12.23
CA MET A 1 6.76 -5.81 12.96
C MET A 1 7.23 -5.01 14.18
N ALA A 2 8.05 -5.59 15.07
CA ALA A 2 8.59 -4.88 16.25
C ALA A 2 9.31 -3.57 15.92
N ILE A 3 10.20 -3.56 14.92
CA ILE A 3 10.93 -2.34 14.52
C ILE A 3 9.97 -1.22 14.12
N GLY A 4 8.96 -1.50 13.30
CA GLY A 4 7.97 -0.49 12.88
C GLY A 4 7.13 0.02 14.04
N LEU A 5 6.70 -0.85 14.96
CA LEU A 5 5.93 -0.42 16.12
C LEU A 5 6.76 0.45 17.07
N VAL A 6 8.03 0.11 17.27
CA VAL A 6 8.98 0.83 18.13
C VAL A 6 9.42 2.15 17.50
N THR A 7 9.48 2.28 16.18
CA THR A 7 9.88 3.54 15.53
C THR A 7 8.70 4.45 15.23
N THR A 8 7.56 3.91 14.79
CA THR A 8 6.41 4.72 14.38
C THR A 8 5.63 5.29 15.56
N LEU A 9 5.41 4.51 16.65
CA LEU A 9 4.62 5.01 17.78
C LEU A 9 5.27 6.21 18.51
N PRO A 10 6.56 6.19 18.85
CA PRO A 10 7.21 7.34 19.47
C PRO A 10 7.27 8.53 18.52
N LEU A 11 7.51 8.28 17.22
CA LEU A 11 7.55 9.34 16.22
C LEU A 11 6.20 10.06 16.12
N VAL A 12 5.09 9.32 16.05
CA VAL A 12 3.73 9.90 16.01
C VAL A 12 3.42 10.64 17.31
N ALA A 13 3.75 10.06 18.47
CA ALA A 13 3.53 10.70 19.76
C ALA A 13 4.30 12.02 19.89
N VAL A 14 5.58 12.05 19.46
CA VAL A 14 6.39 13.26 19.45
C VAL A 14 5.79 14.29 18.48
N MET A 15 5.43 13.89 17.27
CA MET A 15 4.82 14.80 16.30
C MET A 15 3.52 15.43 16.82
N MET A 16 2.66 14.66 17.49
CA MET A 16 1.41 15.17 18.07
C MET A 16 1.63 16.19 19.19
N VAL A 17 2.66 16.01 20.03
CA VAL A 17 2.97 16.93 21.15
C VAL A 17 3.66 18.21 20.67
N VAL A 18 4.37 18.11 19.55
CA VAL A 18 5.21 19.19 19.01
C VAL A 18 4.46 20.12 18.08
N MET A 19 3.37 19.66 17.47
CA MET A 19 2.56 20.44 16.53
C MET A 19 1.92 21.64 17.26
N LYS A 20 2.39 22.86 16.99
CA LYS A 20 1.90 24.07 17.66
C LYS A 20 0.91 24.83 16.79
N ASP A 21 1.16 24.90 15.49
CA ASP A 21 0.31 25.63 14.56
C ASP A 21 -0.10 24.74 13.37
N MET A 22 -1.29 24.16 13.48
CA MET A 22 -1.83 23.27 12.45
C MET A 22 -2.11 24.01 11.14
N GLU A 23 -2.51 25.29 11.20
CA GLU A 23 -2.81 26.08 10.00
C GLU A 23 -1.54 26.38 9.22
N LYS A 24 -0.45 26.71 9.91
CA LYS A 24 0.85 26.95 9.29
C LYS A 24 1.36 25.71 8.54
N ILE A 25 1.23 24.53 9.16
CA ILE A 25 1.66 23.26 8.56
C ILE A 25 0.79 22.88 7.37
N MET A 26 -0.53 23.06 7.46
CA MET A 26 -1.47 22.69 6.39
C MET A 26 -1.32 23.58 5.15
N ASN A 27 -0.92 24.84 5.33
CA ASN A 27 -0.71 25.78 4.22
C ASN A 27 0.72 25.75 3.66
N ALA A 28 1.65 25.05 4.32
CA ALA A 28 3.03 24.95 3.85
C ALA A 28 3.12 24.10 2.56
N GLN A 29 4.01 24.50 1.64
CA GLN A 29 4.29 23.70 0.43
C GLN A 29 4.84 22.30 0.76
N MET A 30 5.57 22.18 1.88
CA MET A 30 6.13 20.92 2.37
C MET A 30 5.80 20.76 3.86
N PRO A 31 4.60 20.25 4.19
CA PRO A 31 4.15 20.11 5.58
C PRO A 31 5.11 19.33 6.47
N ALA A 32 5.77 18.31 5.92
CA ALA A 32 6.75 17.50 6.65
C ALA A 32 7.99 18.29 7.08
N VAL A 33 8.47 19.22 6.24
CA VAL A 33 9.64 20.05 6.57
C VAL A 33 9.27 21.13 7.59
N GLU A 34 8.09 21.73 7.44
CA GLU A 34 7.58 22.71 8.41
C GLU A 34 7.39 22.09 9.79
N LEU A 35 6.87 20.86 9.86
CA LEU A 35 6.75 20.12 11.11
C LEU A 35 8.11 19.83 11.76
N LEU A 36 9.13 19.48 10.97
CA LEU A 36 10.50 19.31 11.48
C LEU A 36 11.11 20.63 11.98
N TYR A 37 10.73 21.74 11.35
CA TYR A 37 11.14 23.07 11.79
C TYR A 37 10.49 23.45 13.13
N GLU A 38 9.19 23.21 13.29
CA GLU A 38 8.50 23.40 14.58
C GLU A 38 9.07 22.50 15.67
N ALA A 39 9.48 21.28 15.32
CA ALA A 39 10.09 20.33 16.25
C ALA A 39 11.47 20.73 16.74
N THR A 40 12.33 21.20 15.82
CA THR A 40 13.73 21.45 16.15
C THR A 40 14.00 22.89 16.58
N GLY A 41 13.16 23.85 16.17
CA GLY A 41 13.35 25.27 16.45
C GLY A 41 14.61 25.88 15.81
N SER A 42 15.34 25.12 14.99
CA SER A 42 16.61 25.53 14.39
C SER A 42 16.67 25.17 12.91
N ARG A 43 17.02 26.16 12.08
CA ARG A 43 17.11 26.00 10.63
C ARG A 43 18.19 25.00 10.21
N SER A 44 19.34 25.00 10.89
CA SER A 44 20.44 24.08 10.56
C SER A 44 20.09 22.63 10.90
N ALA A 45 19.45 22.39 12.05
CA ALA A 45 18.98 21.08 12.44
C ALA A 45 17.89 20.55 11.48
N THR A 46 16.94 21.41 11.08
CA THR A 46 15.88 21.04 10.13
C THR A 46 16.46 20.62 8.78
N ILE A 47 17.43 21.38 8.25
CA ILE A 47 18.08 21.06 6.97
C ILE A 47 18.81 19.72 7.06
N ALA A 48 19.58 19.49 8.13
CA ALA A 48 20.31 18.22 8.32
C ALA A 48 19.35 17.02 8.37
N LEU A 49 18.24 17.13 9.11
CA LEU A 49 17.21 16.08 9.18
C LEU A 49 16.50 15.88 7.84
N THR A 50 16.22 16.96 7.11
CA THR A 50 15.57 16.87 5.79
C THR A 50 16.47 16.17 4.77
N VAL A 51 17.77 16.49 4.75
CA VAL A 51 18.75 15.80 3.89
C VAL A 51 18.81 14.31 4.23
N LEU A 52 18.84 13.98 5.52
CA LEU A 52 18.82 12.58 5.97
C LEU A 52 17.54 11.86 5.53
N LEU A 53 16.38 12.50 5.63
CA LEU A 53 15.12 11.94 5.12
C LEU A 53 15.17 11.71 3.62
N ILE A 54 15.70 12.64 2.84
CA ILE A 54 15.84 12.49 1.38
C ILE A 54 16.72 11.28 1.05
N ILE A 55 17.84 11.09 1.76
CA ILE A 55 18.72 9.92 1.58
C ILE A 55 17.96 8.63 1.89
N ILE A 56 17.20 8.59 2.98
CA ILE A 56 16.37 7.43 3.32
C ILE A 56 15.34 7.16 2.22
N TYR A 57 14.57 8.16 1.77
CA TYR A 57 13.59 7.98 0.71
C TYR A 57 14.24 7.47 -0.58
N ALA A 58 15.37 8.06 -0.99
CA ALA A 58 16.12 7.63 -2.17
C ALA A 58 16.58 6.17 -2.06
N SER A 59 17.05 5.74 -0.88
CA SER A 59 17.47 4.35 -0.66
C SER A 59 16.33 3.33 -0.68
N ASN A 60 15.09 3.75 -0.38
CA ASN A 60 13.91 2.88 -0.38
C ASN A 60 13.28 2.70 -1.77
N LEU A 61 13.59 3.56 -2.74
CA LEU A 61 13.01 3.47 -4.09
C LEU A 61 13.39 2.16 -4.83
N PRO A 62 14.66 1.74 -4.90
CA PRO A 62 15.02 0.51 -5.62
C PRO A 62 14.33 -0.76 -5.09
N PRO A 63 14.30 -1.06 -3.77
CA PRO A 63 13.65 -2.26 -3.27
C PRO A 63 12.14 -2.25 -3.46
N GLN A 64 11.48 -1.08 -3.39
CA GLN A 64 10.04 -0.98 -3.69
C GLN A 64 9.75 -1.32 -5.14
N TRP A 65 10.54 -0.79 -6.07
CA TRP A 65 10.39 -1.08 -7.50
C TRP A 65 10.58 -2.57 -7.78
N VAL A 66 11.65 -3.17 -7.24
CA VAL A 66 11.95 -4.60 -7.37
C VAL A 66 10.80 -5.46 -6.82
N THR A 67 10.21 -5.06 -5.69
CA THR A 67 9.09 -5.78 -5.08
C THR A 67 7.82 -5.70 -5.93
N GLY A 68 7.50 -4.53 -6.48
CA GLY A 68 6.37 -4.35 -7.40
C GLY A 68 6.48 -5.19 -8.68
N GLY A 69 7.71 -5.28 -9.24
CA GLY A 69 8.00 -6.13 -10.39
C GLY A 69 7.84 -7.62 -10.09
N ARG A 70 8.28 -8.08 -8.90
CA ARG A 70 8.11 -9.46 -8.43
C ARG A 70 6.65 -9.83 -8.16
N LEU A 71 5.87 -8.92 -7.59
CA LEU A 71 4.44 -9.14 -7.35
C LEU A 71 3.68 -9.29 -8.67
N SER A 72 3.95 -8.39 -9.62
CA SER A 72 3.38 -8.46 -10.97
C SER A 72 3.79 -9.74 -11.71
N TRP A 73 5.05 -10.17 -11.53
CA TRP A 73 5.53 -11.44 -12.08
C TRP A 73 4.86 -12.66 -11.47
N ALA A 74 4.70 -12.71 -10.14
CA ALA A 74 4.00 -13.80 -9.47
C ALA A 74 2.55 -13.90 -9.96
N PHE A 75 1.89 -12.75 -10.15
CA PHE A 75 0.55 -12.71 -10.72
C PHE A 75 0.51 -13.15 -12.19
N ALA A 76 1.55 -12.84 -12.98
CA ALA A 76 1.70 -13.31 -14.35
C ALA A 76 1.93 -14.82 -14.45
N ARG A 77 2.76 -15.38 -13.56
CA ARG A 77 3.01 -16.83 -13.47
C ARG A 77 1.72 -17.60 -13.23
N ASP A 78 0.83 -17.05 -12.41
CA ASP A 78 -0.49 -17.64 -12.10
C ASP A 78 -1.55 -17.29 -13.17
N LYS A 79 -1.13 -16.79 -14.35
CA LYS A 79 -1.94 -16.38 -15.51
C LYS A 79 -2.97 -15.28 -15.23
N GLY A 80 -2.69 -14.42 -14.25
CA GLY A 80 -3.59 -13.34 -13.81
C GLY A 80 -3.58 -12.07 -14.68
N ILE A 81 -2.71 -11.95 -15.68
CA ILE A 81 -2.57 -10.76 -16.53
C ILE A 81 -2.65 -11.10 -18.03
N PRO A 82 -3.02 -10.14 -18.91
CA PRO A 82 -2.99 -10.38 -20.35
C PRO A 82 -1.54 -10.60 -20.80
N TYR A 83 -1.33 -11.53 -21.74
CA TYR A 83 0.00 -11.97 -22.19
C TYR A 83 0.88 -12.51 -21.05
N ALA A 84 0.28 -13.30 -20.15
CA ALA A 84 0.94 -13.94 -19.01
C ALA A 84 2.28 -14.60 -19.38
N ASP A 85 2.36 -15.37 -20.47
CA ASP A 85 3.59 -16.08 -20.87
C ASP A 85 4.76 -15.13 -21.18
N PHE A 86 4.47 -13.94 -21.72
CA PHE A 86 5.50 -12.94 -22.01
C PHE A 86 6.06 -12.30 -20.73
N PHE A 87 5.18 -12.00 -19.77
CA PHE A 87 5.54 -11.34 -18.52
C PHE A 87 6.01 -12.30 -17.43
N ALA A 88 5.62 -13.57 -17.48
CA ALA A 88 6.07 -14.60 -16.56
C ALA A 88 7.51 -15.06 -16.85
N GLN A 89 8.10 -14.68 -17.99
CA GLN A 89 9.47 -15.04 -18.33
C GLN A 89 10.48 -14.31 -17.44
N VAL A 90 11.35 -15.09 -16.79
CA VAL A 90 12.49 -14.59 -16.01
C VAL A 90 13.74 -14.59 -16.88
N ASP A 91 14.56 -13.55 -16.77
CA ASP A 91 15.85 -13.50 -17.45
C ASP A 91 16.86 -14.47 -16.78
N GLU A 92 17.45 -15.39 -17.53
CA GLU A 92 18.34 -16.43 -17.00
C GLU A 92 19.66 -15.87 -16.46
N ARG A 93 20.15 -14.74 -17.00
CA ARG A 93 21.44 -14.14 -16.63
C ARG A 93 21.31 -13.30 -15.37
N LEU A 94 20.24 -12.51 -15.27
CA LEU A 94 19.97 -11.63 -14.13
C LEU A 94 19.16 -12.30 -13.01
N LYS A 95 18.57 -13.49 -13.28
CA LYS A 95 17.67 -14.23 -12.37
C LYS A 95 16.55 -13.34 -11.80
N PHE A 96 16.09 -12.38 -12.59
CA PHE A 96 15.16 -11.35 -12.18
C PHE A 96 14.13 -11.08 -13.29
N PRO A 97 12.84 -10.88 -12.96
CA PRO A 97 11.81 -10.61 -13.96
C PRO A 97 11.92 -9.17 -14.49
N LEU A 98 12.80 -8.98 -15.47
CA LEU A 98 13.11 -7.66 -16.05
C LEU A 98 11.88 -7.05 -16.73
N ARG A 99 11.10 -7.85 -17.46
CA ARG A 99 9.96 -7.37 -18.26
C ARG A 99 8.85 -6.76 -17.41
N THR A 100 8.45 -7.44 -16.33
CA THR A 100 7.43 -6.92 -15.41
C THR A 100 7.95 -5.71 -14.65
N THR A 101 9.22 -5.71 -14.28
CA THR A 101 9.86 -4.59 -13.56
C THR A 101 9.95 -3.34 -14.43
N LEU A 102 10.28 -3.49 -15.71
CA LEU A 102 10.27 -2.37 -16.65
C LEU A 102 8.84 -1.87 -16.89
N ALA A 103 7.87 -2.78 -17.04
CA ALA A 103 6.46 -2.42 -17.19
C ALA A 103 5.92 -1.64 -15.97
N THR A 104 6.22 -2.08 -14.75
CA THR A 104 5.85 -1.33 -13.53
C THR A 104 6.52 0.04 -13.49
N GLY A 105 7.76 0.14 -13.98
CA GLY A 105 8.48 1.40 -14.10
C GLY A 105 7.83 2.40 -15.06
N ILE A 106 7.50 1.93 -16.26
CA ILE A 106 6.80 2.72 -17.27
C ILE A 106 5.43 3.16 -16.72
N PHE A 107 4.71 2.27 -16.05
CA PHE A 107 3.44 2.60 -15.42
C PHE A 107 3.60 3.69 -14.34
N CYS A 108 4.60 3.59 -13.46
CA CYS A 108 4.91 4.63 -12.48
C CYS A 108 5.31 5.97 -13.14
N ALA A 109 6.06 5.94 -14.25
CA ALA A 109 6.43 7.15 -14.97
C ALA A 109 5.20 7.84 -15.60
N LEU A 110 4.32 7.07 -16.25
CA LEU A 110 3.05 7.57 -16.80
C LEU A 110 2.14 8.12 -15.69
N TYR A 111 2.09 7.43 -14.55
CA TYR A 111 1.36 7.89 -13.39
C TYR A 111 1.90 9.23 -12.86
N GLY A 112 3.22 9.41 -12.85
CA GLY A 112 3.87 10.67 -12.49
C GLY A 112 3.51 11.84 -13.41
N LEU A 113 3.22 11.59 -14.69
CA LEU A 113 2.79 12.65 -15.62
C LEU A 113 1.44 13.28 -15.21
N ILE A 114 0.59 12.55 -14.47
CA ILE A 114 -0.70 13.07 -13.97
C ILE A 114 -0.47 14.26 -13.04
N TYR A 115 0.64 14.28 -12.30
CA TYR A 115 1.00 15.40 -11.43
C TYR A 115 1.14 16.72 -12.18
N LEU A 116 1.64 16.68 -13.44
CA LEU A 116 1.77 17.87 -14.29
C LEU A 116 0.40 18.43 -14.71
N ALA A 117 -0.62 17.58 -14.80
CA ALA A 117 -1.97 17.99 -15.18
C ALA A 117 -2.77 18.53 -13.98
N SER A 118 -2.73 17.84 -12.84
CA SER A 118 -3.45 18.25 -11.64
C SER A 118 -2.90 17.61 -10.38
N THR A 119 -2.48 18.45 -9.43
CA THR A 119 -2.05 18.02 -8.09
C THR A 119 -3.21 17.47 -7.26
N THR A 120 -4.42 18.03 -7.38
CA THR A 120 -5.63 17.53 -6.71
C THR A 120 -5.97 16.11 -7.15
N ALA A 121 -5.95 15.85 -8.47
CA ALA A 121 -6.22 14.52 -9.00
C ALA A 121 -5.14 13.54 -8.55
N PHE A 122 -3.87 13.90 -8.68
CA PHE A 122 -2.74 13.07 -8.25
C PHE A 122 -2.83 12.69 -6.76
N ASN A 123 -3.08 13.67 -5.88
CA ASN A 123 -3.24 13.43 -4.44
C ASN A 123 -4.42 12.50 -4.14
N SER A 124 -5.55 12.67 -4.85
CA SER A 124 -6.71 11.79 -4.69
C SER A 124 -6.40 10.34 -5.12
N ILE A 125 -5.63 10.15 -6.19
CA ILE A 125 -5.26 8.79 -6.62
C ILE A 125 -4.27 8.15 -5.63
N ILE A 126 -3.32 8.91 -5.07
CA ILE A 126 -2.42 8.39 -4.02
C ILE A 126 -3.22 7.92 -2.81
N THR A 127 -4.13 8.76 -2.30
CA THR A 127 -4.99 8.41 -1.17
C THR A 127 -5.82 7.17 -1.48
N SER A 128 -6.36 7.07 -2.70
CA SER A 128 -7.08 5.89 -3.17
C SER A 128 -6.18 4.63 -3.17
N ALA A 129 -4.94 4.74 -3.66
CA ALA A 129 -3.99 3.63 -3.71
C ALA A 129 -3.60 3.12 -2.32
N ILE A 130 -3.38 4.03 -1.36
CA ILE A 130 -3.14 3.68 0.05
C ILE A 130 -4.35 2.96 0.64
N PHE A 131 -5.56 3.45 0.36
CA PHE A 131 -6.79 2.80 0.80
C PHE A 131 -6.94 1.38 0.23
N LEU A 132 -6.70 1.20 -1.07
CA LEU A 132 -6.76 -0.11 -1.74
C LEU A 132 -5.71 -1.08 -1.21
N LEU A 133 -4.51 -0.60 -0.87
CA LEU A 133 -3.49 -1.41 -0.20
C LEU A 133 -3.98 -1.91 1.16
N ASN A 134 -4.58 -1.03 1.96
CA ASN A 134 -5.18 -1.42 3.24
C ASN A 134 -6.34 -2.41 3.05
N LEU A 135 -7.16 -2.21 2.02
CA LEU A 135 -8.24 -3.14 1.67
C LEU A 135 -7.70 -4.51 1.27
N SER A 136 -6.60 -4.56 0.50
CA SER A 136 -5.92 -5.81 0.14
C SER A 136 -5.48 -6.62 1.36
N TYR A 137 -5.03 -5.95 2.43
CA TYR A 137 -4.69 -6.61 3.70
C TYR A 137 -5.92 -7.04 4.51
N ALA A 138 -7.05 -6.35 4.38
CA ALA A 138 -8.29 -6.71 5.06
C ALA A 138 -8.98 -7.94 4.42
N ILE A 139 -8.89 -8.13 3.11
CA ILE A 139 -9.57 -9.24 2.40
C ILE A 139 -9.21 -10.63 2.98
N PRO A 140 -7.92 -11.01 3.15
CA PRO A 140 -7.57 -12.28 3.78
C PRO A 140 -8.09 -12.42 5.21
N GLN A 141 -8.15 -11.32 5.97
CA GLN A 141 -8.67 -11.35 7.35
C GLN A 141 -10.16 -11.65 7.38
N VAL A 142 -10.95 -11.08 6.46
CA VAL A 142 -12.37 -11.40 6.27
C VAL A 142 -12.55 -12.87 5.90
N ILE A 143 -11.77 -13.39 4.95
CA ILE A 143 -11.84 -14.80 4.52
C ILE A 143 -11.59 -15.74 5.69
N VAL A 144 -10.54 -15.47 6.49
CA VAL A 144 -10.18 -16.26 7.66
C VAL A 144 -11.23 -16.14 8.78
N ALA A 145 -11.84 -14.96 8.95
CA ALA A 145 -12.93 -14.76 9.91
C ALA A 145 -14.18 -15.56 9.53
N MET A 146 -14.54 -15.60 8.24
CA MET A 146 -15.74 -16.30 7.75
C MET A 146 -15.56 -17.82 7.65
N ARG A 147 -14.44 -18.30 7.09
CA ARG A 147 -14.18 -19.75 6.92
C ARG A 147 -13.66 -20.44 8.19
N GLY A 148 -13.23 -19.66 9.17
CA GLY A 148 -12.72 -20.14 10.45
C GLY A 148 -11.20 -20.33 10.47
N ARG A 149 -10.57 -19.71 11.47
CA ARG A 149 -9.11 -19.70 11.69
C ARG A 149 -8.45 -21.09 11.73
N ASN A 150 -9.16 -22.10 12.22
CA ASN A 150 -8.61 -23.45 12.39
C ASN A 150 -8.77 -24.34 11.15
N LYS A 151 -9.64 -23.95 10.21
CA LYS A 151 -9.88 -24.71 8.97
C LYS A 151 -9.05 -24.22 7.79
N CYS A 152 -8.70 -22.93 7.78
CA CYS A 152 -8.02 -22.31 6.64
C CYS A 152 -6.51 -22.06 6.82
N LEU A 153 -5.99 -22.16 8.04
CA LEU A 153 -4.57 -21.85 8.31
C LEU A 153 -3.83 -23.10 8.76
N PRO A 154 -2.61 -23.35 8.21
CA PRO A 154 -1.75 -24.43 8.68
C PRO A 154 -1.25 -24.16 10.11
N ILE A 155 -0.59 -25.15 10.71
CA ILE A 155 0.08 -25.01 12.01
C ILE A 155 1.03 -23.81 11.94
N ARG A 156 0.99 -22.97 12.98
CA ARG A 156 1.62 -21.65 12.95
C ARG A 156 2.37 -21.40 14.26
N PRO A 157 3.62 -20.88 14.18
CA PRO A 157 4.44 -20.63 15.35
C PRO A 157 3.86 -19.56 16.29
N LEU A 158 3.00 -18.67 15.76
CA LEU A 158 2.31 -17.65 16.55
C LEU A 158 0.78 -17.83 16.45
N ASN A 159 0.20 -18.50 17.44
CA ASN A 159 -1.25 -18.66 17.57
C ASN A 159 -1.79 -17.80 18.71
N LEU A 160 -2.38 -16.65 18.35
CA LEU A 160 -3.02 -15.72 19.28
C LEU A 160 -4.38 -16.22 19.85
N GLY A 161 -4.81 -17.44 19.51
CA GLY A 161 -6.09 -18.01 19.96
C GLY A 161 -7.28 -17.09 19.67
N SER A 162 -8.10 -16.82 20.69
CA SER A 162 -9.29 -15.97 20.62
C SER A 162 -9.01 -14.51 20.26
N TRP A 163 -7.88 -13.96 20.73
CA TRP A 163 -7.46 -12.59 20.37
C TRP A 163 -7.25 -12.43 18.87
N GLY A 164 -6.81 -13.49 18.21
CA GLY A 164 -6.70 -13.51 16.77
C GLY A 164 -8.04 -13.39 16.04
N TYR A 165 -9.13 -13.91 16.60
CA TYR A 165 -10.46 -13.75 16.01
C TYR A 165 -10.93 -12.29 16.11
N ILE A 166 -10.72 -11.66 17.27
CA ILE A 166 -11.04 -10.24 17.50
C ILE A 166 -10.30 -9.36 16.48
N CYS A 167 -8.98 -9.55 16.32
CA CYS A 167 -8.20 -8.78 15.36
C CYS A 167 -8.69 -8.96 13.91
N ASN A 168 -9.07 -10.17 13.53
CA ASN A 168 -9.55 -10.48 12.18
C ASN A 168 -10.92 -9.85 11.86
N VAL A 169 -11.73 -9.55 12.87
CA VAL A 169 -13.03 -8.87 12.70
C VAL A 169 -12.87 -7.36 12.81
N PHE A 170 -12.04 -6.90 13.76
CA PHE A 170 -11.80 -5.48 14.00
C PHE A 170 -11.16 -4.79 12.80
N ALA A 171 -10.16 -5.40 12.17
CA ALA A 171 -9.45 -4.77 11.07
C ALA A 171 -10.33 -4.51 9.83
N PRO A 172 -11.16 -5.45 9.34
CA PRO A 172 -12.12 -5.18 8.29
C PRO A 172 -13.15 -4.10 8.66
N LEU A 173 -13.66 -4.12 9.89
CA LEU A 173 -14.60 -3.10 10.38
C LEU A 173 -13.95 -1.71 10.36
N TRP A 174 -12.69 -1.62 10.77
CA TRP A 174 -11.92 -0.38 10.73
C TRP A 174 -11.69 0.13 9.30
N ILE A 175 -11.41 -0.77 8.34
CA ILE A 175 -11.29 -0.39 6.94
C ILE A 175 -12.62 0.14 6.39
N CYS A 176 -13.78 -0.40 6.81
CA CYS A 176 -15.09 0.17 6.44
C CYS A 176 -15.26 1.61 6.96
N VAL A 177 -14.87 1.88 8.21
CA VAL A 177 -14.89 3.24 8.77
C VAL A 177 -13.97 4.17 7.97
N MET A 178 -12.74 3.72 7.69
CA MET A 178 -11.76 4.47 6.90
C MET A 178 -12.25 4.75 5.48
N ALA A 179 -12.98 3.82 4.85
CA ALA A 179 -13.54 4.02 3.52
C ALA A 179 -14.47 5.24 3.47
N VAL A 180 -15.34 5.37 4.47
CA VAL A 180 -16.27 6.51 4.59
C VAL A 180 -15.51 7.81 4.81
N LEU A 181 -14.56 7.82 5.75
CA LEU A 181 -13.79 9.03 6.07
C LEU A 181 -12.93 9.51 4.89
N VAL A 182 -12.32 8.60 4.16
CA VAL A 182 -11.49 8.92 2.98
C VAL A 182 -12.32 9.49 1.82
N CYS A 183 -13.62 9.16 1.75
CA CYS A 183 -14.51 9.72 0.75
C CYS A 183 -15.03 11.12 1.11
N PHE A 184 -14.89 11.57 2.36
CA PHE A 184 -15.33 12.91 2.73
C PHE A 184 -14.38 14.02 2.24
N PRO A 185 -14.91 15.20 1.89
CA PRO A 185 -14.09 16.33 1.50
C PRO A 185 -13.35 16.90 2.72
N PRO A 186 -12.08 17.32 2.56
CA PRO A 186 -11.28 17.87 3.65
C PRO A 186 -11.71 19.29 4.07
N SER A 187 -12.37 20.04 3.17
CA SER A 187 -12.85 21.39 3.44
C SER A 187 -14.16 21.70 2.68
N LEU A 188 -14.96 22.59 3.25
CA LEU A 188 -16.18 23.13 2.65
C LEU A 188 -16.00 24.64 2.44
N PRO A 189 -16.56 25.24 1.37
CA PRO A 189 -17.35 24.64 0.29
C PRO A 189 -16.50 23.94 -0.78
N VAL A 190 -17.04 22.88 -1.39
CA VAL A 190 -16.35 22.12 -2.46
C VAL A 190 -16.49 22.85 -3.80
N SER A 191 -15.37 23.01 -4.50
CA SER A 191 -15.32 23.45 -5.90
C SER A 191 -14.77 22.31 -6.77
N VAL A 192 -14.95 22.37 -8.09
CA VAL A 192 -14.39 21.36 -9.01
C VAL A 192 -12.86 21.25 -8.85
N GLY A 193 -12.17 22.34 -8.51
CA GLY A 193 -10.73 22.31 -8.27
C GLY A 193 -10.30 21.72 -6.92
N SER A 194 -11.20 21.71 -5.93
CA SER A 194 -10.91 21.30 -4.54
C SER A 194 -11.69 20.06 -4.08
N MET A 195 -12.48 19.45 -4.96
CA MET A 195 -13.27 18.27 -4.62
C MET A 195 -12.35 17.06 -4.37
N ASN A 196 -12.70 16.25 -3.37
CA ASN A 196 -12.05 14.97 -3.14
C ASN A 196 -12.50 13.98 -4.24
N TYR A 197 -11.60 13.63 -5.15
CA TYR A 197 -11.88 12.72 -6.26
C TYR A 197 -11.70 11.23 -5.89
N THR A 198 -11.44 10.92 -4.62
CA THR A 198 -11.16 9.54 -4.18
C THR A 198 -12.32 8.59 -4.48
N ALA A 199 -13.56 8.95 -4.16
CA ALA A 199 -14.73 8.10 -4.42
C ALA A 199 -14.91 7.72 -5.91
N PRO A 200 -14.93 8.67 -6.87
CA PRO A 200 -15.03 8.32 -8.29
C PRO A 200 -13.82 7.55 -8.82
N ILE A 201 -12.60 7.84 -8.33
CA ILE A 201 -11.40 7.07 -8.70
C ILE A 201 -11.52 5.62 -8.23
N LEU A 202 -11.96 5.40 -6.98
CA LEU A 202 -12.17 4.06 -6.43
C LEU A 202 -13.22 3.28 -7.21
N LEU A 203 -14.34 3.92 -7.56
CA LEU A 203 -15.37 3.29 -8.40
C LEU A 203 -14.81 2.92 -9.78
N GLY A 204 -14.10 3.84 -10.44
CA GLY A 204 -13.48 3.59 -11.74
C GLY A 204 -12.50 2.42 -11.71
N LEU A 205 -11.64 2.37 -10.70
CA LEU A 205 -10.69 1.26 -10.54
C LEU A 205 -11.39 -0.06 -10.24
N TYR A 206 -12.42 -0.05 -9.40
CA TYR A 206 -13.21 -1.24 -9.10
C TYR A 206 -13.85 -1.83 -10.37
N LEU A 207 -14.40 -0.98 -11.24
CA LEU A 207 -14.94 -1.41 -12.54
C LEU A 207 -13.87 -2.01 -13.44
N VAL A 208 -12.67 -1.41 -13.49
CA VAL A 208 -11.53 -1.95 -14.23
C VAL A 208 -11.15 -3.33 -13.69
N ILE A 209 -11.05 -3.50 -12.37
CA ILE A 209 -10.74 -4.80 -11.74
C ILE A 209 -11.81 -5.84 -12.09
N LEU A 210 -13.10 -5.49 -12.04
CA LEU A 210 -14.18 -6.40 -12.43
C LEU A 210 -14.10 -6.81 -13.91
N ALA A 211 -13.80 -5.86 -14.80
CA ALA A 211 -13.61 -6.14 -16.22
C ALA A 211 -12.42 -7.10 -16.46
N PHE A 212 -11.30 -6.86 -15.78
CA PHE A 212 -10.14 -7.77 -15.79
C PHE A 212 -10.50 -9.16 -15.24
N TRP A 213 -11.25 -9.23 -14.15
CA TRP A 213 -11.67 -10.50 -13.57
C TRP A 213 -12.59 -11.29 -14.50
N TYR A 214 -13.54 -10.64 -15.16
CA TYR A 214 -14.46 -11.32 -16.07
C TYR A 214 -13.73 -11.86 -17.32
N THR A 215 -12.71 -11.15 -17.80
CA THR A 215 -11.95 -11.52 -19.00
C THR A 215 -10.87 -12.57 -18.72
N ILE A 216 -10.15 -12.45 -17.61
CA ILE A 216 -8.94 -13.25 -17.31
C ILE A 216 -9.15 -14.23 -16.16
N GLY A 217 -10.08 -13.98 -15.25
CA GLY A 217 -10.27 -14.78 -14.04
C GLY A 217 -10.55 -16.27 -14.30
N LYS A 218 -11.11 -16.63 -15.47
CA LYS A 218 -11.29 -18.04 -15.87
C LYS A 218 -9.98 -18.78 -16.18
N ARG A 219 -8.90 -18.05 -16.47
CA ARG A 219 -7.57 -18.58 -16.79
C ARG A 219 -6.62 -18.54 -15.59
N PHE A 220 -7.05 -17.95 -14.47
CA PHE A 220 -6.24 -17.80 -13.27
C PHE A 220 -6.21 -19.13 -12.52
N ASP A 221 -5.05 -19.79 -12.55
CA ASP A 221 -4.84 -21.10 -11.92
C ASP A 221 -4.51 -20.96 -10.41
N GLY A 222 -4.15 -19.75 -9.97
CA GLY A 222 -3.73 -19.47 -8.60
C GLY A 222 -2.34 -20.05 -8.25
N PRO A 223 -1.79 -19.70 -7.07
CA PRO A 223 -0.49 -20.19 -6.66
C PRO A 223 -0.56 -21.69 -6.33
N GLN A 224 0.25 -22.50 -7.00
CA GLN A 224 0.43 -23.92 -6.68
C GLN A 224 1.24 -24.04 -5.38
N VAL A 225 0.54 -24.19 -4.25
CA VAL A 225 1.15 -24.37 -2.93
C VAL A 225 1.33 -25.85 -2.66
N ASP A 226 2.57 -26.28 -2.45
CA ASP A 226 2.88 -27.62 -1.93
C ASP A 226 2.61 -27.66 -0.42
N TRP A 227 1.44 -28.17 -0.07
CA TRP A 227 0.98 -28.29 1.32
C TRP A 227 1.77 -29.34 2.11
N ASP A 228 2.33 -30.34 1.44
CA ASP A 228 3.06 -31.43 2.09
C ASP A 228 4.42 -30.94 2.58
N PHE A 229 5.12 -30.16 1.76
CA PHE A 229 6.37 -29.49 2.17
C PHE A 229 6.16 -28.55 3.37
N LEU A 230 5.10 -27.75 3.37
CA LEU A 230 4.80 -26.80 4.46
C LEU A 230 4.44 -27.50 5.78
N ASN A 231 3.81 -28.67 5.71
CA ASN A 231 3.43 -29.43 6.90
C ASN A 231 4.60 -30.23 7.50
N LEU A 232 5.62 -30.58 6.71
CA LEU A 232 6.83 -31.25 7.19
C LEU A 232 7.68 -30.33 8.07
N HIS A 233 7.85 -29.08 7.66
CA HIS A 233 8.67 -28.11 8.40
C HIS A 233 8.07 -27.64 9.74
N ASN A 234 6.76 -27.89 9.96
CA ASN A 234 6.07 -27.54 11.20
C ASN A 234 5.96 -28.72 12.19
N LYS A 235 6.52 -29.89 11.84
CA LYS A 235 6.55 -31.09 12.70
C LYS A 235 7.89 -31.29 13.42
N GLU A 236 8.93 -30.56 13.01
CA GLU A 236 10.22 -30.43 13.71
C GLU A 236 10.18 -29.29 14.73
#